data_AF-A0A2E5U3M0-F1
#
_entry.id   AF-A0A2E5U3M0-F1
#
_cell.length_a   1.000
_cell.length_b   1.000
_cell.length_c   1.000
_cell.angle_alpha   90.00
_cell.angle_beta   90.00
_cell.angle_gamma   90.00
#
_symmetry.space_group_name_H-M   'P 1'
#
loop_
_entity.id
_entity.type
_entity.pdbx_description
1 polymer ?
#
loop_
_entity_poly.entity_id
_entity_poly.type
_entity_poly.pdbx_seq_one_letter_code
_entity_poly.pdbx_strand_id
1 'polypeptide(L)' 'MNTVFQKLNMSPKDVLRKNETEYKENNINAIIDDDDKLIEAIIKFPKILERPIIIIDQKAVIGRPPENIYDIM' A
#
# COMPACT_ATOMS: atom_id res chain seq x y z
N MET A 1 -8.75 13.06 8.35
CA MET A 1 -9.19 12.04 7.37
C MET A 1 -8.23 10.88 7.51
N ASN A 2 -8.65 9.76 8.11
CA ASN A 2 -7.74 8.66 8.42
C ASN A 2 -7.46 7.85 7.15
N THR A 3 -6.29 8.05 6.54
CA THR A 3 -5.89 7.33 5.32
C THR A 3 -5.60 5.86 5.63
N VAL A 4 -5.65 4.98 4.62
CA VAL A 4 -5.26 3.56 4.75
C VAL A 4 -3.84 3.43 5.30
N PHE A 5 -2.92 4.27 4.86
CA PHE A 5 -1.51 4.29 5.28
C PHE A 5 -1.35 4.64 6.75
N GLN A 6 -2.16 5.56 7.28
CA GLN A 6 -2.19 5.86 8.72
C GLN A 6 -2.65 4.67 9.56
N LYS A 7 -3.65 3.91 9.10
CA LYS A 7 -4.12 2.70 9.81
C LYS A 7 -3.11 1.56 9.75
N LEU A 8 -2.36 1.45 8.65
CA LEU A 8 -1.27 0.48 8.48
C LEU A 8 -0.01 0.86 9.27
N ASN A 9 0.10 2.11 9.72
CA ASN A 9 1.34 2.68 10.25
C ASN A 9 2.54 2.49 9.29
N MET A 10 2.29 2.70 8.00
CA MET A 10 3.25 2.50 6.90
C MET A 10 3.15 3.67 5.92
N SER A 11 4.24 3.96 5.22
CA SER A 11 4.23 4.91 4.11
C SER A 11 3.74 4.25 2.80
N PRO A 12 3.25 5.00 1.81
CA PRO A 12 2.85 4.45 0.51
C PRO A 12 3.90 3.55 -0.15
N LYS A 13 5.18 3.90 -0.06
CA LYS A 13 6.29 3.10 -0.62
C LYS A 13 6.46 1.72 0.01
N ASP A 14 6.04 1.55 1.26
CA ASP A 14 6.17 0.28 2.00
C ASP A 14 5.15 -0.77 1.54
N VAL A 15 4.08 -0.34 0.87
CA VAL A 15 2.96 -1.17 0.42
C VAL A 15 2.87 -1.27 -1.10
N LEU A 16 4.00 -1.10 -1.81
CA LEU A 16 4.06 -1.23 -3.26
C LEU A 16 4.51 -2.62 -3.73
N ARG A 17 3.75 -3.19 -4.67
CA ARG A 17 4.07 -4.40 -5.43
C ARG A 17 5.02 -4.07 -6.58
N LYS A 18 6.32 -4.04 -6.29
CA LYS A 18 7.38 -3.68 -7.27
C LYS A 18 7.48 -4.61 -8.49
N ASN A 19 6.85 -5.79 -8.44
CA ASN A 19 6.89 -6.77 -9.51
C ASN A 19 5.83 -6.58 -10.60
N GLU A 20 4.80 -5.77 -10.33
CA GLU A 20 3.70 -5.53 -11.28
C GLU A 20 4.21 -4.78 -12.52
N THR A 21 3.62 -5.09 -13.67
CA THR A 21 3.96 -4.46 -14.95
C THR A 21 3.75 -2.94 -14.87
N GLU A 22 2.64 -2.51 -14.28
CA GLU A 22 2.31 -1.10 -14.11
C GLU A 22 3.35 -0.35 -13.27
N TYR A 23 3.99 -1.00 -12.30
CA TYR A 23 5.07 -0.39 -11.51
C TYR A 23 6.32 -0.12 -12.37
N LYS A 24 6.68 -1.08 -13.22
CA LYS A 24 7.88 -1.03 -14.06
C LYS A 24 7.72 -0.07 -15.24
N GLU A 25 6.60 -0.17 -15.96
CA GLU A 25 6.36 0.63 -17.18
C GLU A 25 6.13 2.12 -16.89
N ASN A 26 5.61 2.46 -15.71
CA ASN A 26 5.34 3.86 -15.33
C ASN A 26 6.47 4.49 -14.50
N ASN A 27 7.63 3.83 -14.41
CA ASN A 27 8.80 4.32 -13.69
C ASN A 27 8.48 4.79 -12.25
N ILE A 28 7.62 4.05 -11.54
CA ILE A 28 7.15 4.42 -10.20
C ILE A 28 8.31 4.54 -9.20
N ASN A 29 9.41 3.82 -9.43
CA ASN A 29 10.61 3.93 -8.60
C ASN A 29 11.26 5.33 -8.64
N ALA A 30 11.04 6.14 -9.69
CA ALA A 30 11.57 7.50 -9.77
C ALA A 30 10.89 8.49 -8.82
N ILE A 31 9.69 8.14 -8.32
CA ILE A 31 8.90 8.95 -7.38
C ILE A 31 8.80 8.28 -6.00
N ILE A 32 9.70 7.34 -5.68
CA ILE A 32 9.59 6.49 -4.48
C ILE A 32 9.65 7.25 -3.15
N ASP A 33 10.20 8.46 -3.15
CA ASP A 33 10.34 9.32 -1.96
C ASP A 33 9.28 10.46 -1.92
N ASP A 34 8.30 10.44 -2.82
CA ASP A 34 7.22 11.43 -2.91
C ASP A 34 5.86 10.76 -2.64
N ASP A 35 5.44 10.79 -1.37
CA ASP A 35 4.23 10.09 -0.91
C ASP A 35 2.97 10.54 -1.66
N ASP A 36 2.83 11.83 -1.96
CA ASP A 36 1.65 12.35 -2.68
C ASP A 36 1.60 11.80 -4.11
N LYS A 37 2.73 11.82 -4.84
CA LYS A 37 2.79 11.21 -6.17
C LYS A 37 2.60 9.71 -6.15
N LEU A 38 3.07 9.02 -5.11
CA LEU A 38 2.82 7.59 -4.95
C LEU A 38 1.34 7.29 -4.74
N ILE A 39 0.64 8.10 -3.96
CA ILE A 39 -0.81 7.97 -3.76
C ILE A 39 -1.55 8.16 -5.09
N GLU A 40 -1.20 9.19 -5.86
CA GLU A 40 -1.75 9.40 -7.21
C GLU A 40 -1.49 8.20 -8.13
N ALA A 41 -0.27 7.65 -8.10
CA ALA A 41 0.09 6.46 -8.87
C ALA A 41 -0.69 5.22 -8.42
N ILE A 42 -0.91 5.03 -7.12
CA ILE A 42 -1.71 3.92 -6.57
C ILE A 42 -3.17 4.03 -7.02
N ILE A 43 -3.74 5.23 -7.01
CA ILE A 43 -5.11 5.47 -7.50
C ILE A 43 -5.20 5.18 -8.99
N LYS A 44 -4.20 5.62 -9.78
CA LYS A 44 -4.14 5.40 -11.23
C LYS A 44 -3.89 3.93 -11.59
N PHE A 45 -3.09 3.22 -10.80
CA PHE A 45 -2.68 1.84 -11.03
C PHE A 45 -2.93 0.95 -9.80
N PRO A 46 -4.19 0.64 -9.43
CA PRO A 46 -4.51 0.00 -8.15
C PRO A 46 -3.88 -1.38 -7.90
N LYS A 47 -3.34 -2.03 -8.94
CA LYS A 47 -2.60 -3.29 -8.84
C LYS A 47 -1.25 -3.15 -8.15
N ILE A 48 -0.63 -1.96 -8.21
CA ILE A 48 0.68 -1.73 -7.59
C ILE A 48 0.60 -1.65 -6.07
N LEU A 49 -0.59 -1.61 -5.47
CA LEU A 49 -0.78 -1.66 -4.02
C LEU A 49 -0.83 -3.11 -3.52
N GLU A 50 -0.17 -3.38 -2.39
CA GLU A 50 -0.25 -4.68 -1.70
C GLU A 50 -1.68 -5.03 -1.28
N ARG A 51 -2.05 -6.30 -1.44
CA ARG A 51 -3.40 -6.81 -1.14
C ARG A 51 -3.36 -8.26 -0.64
N PRO A 52 -4.32 -8.69 0.20
CA PRO A 52 -5.39 -7.88 0.79
C PRO A 52 -4.89 -6.92 1.87
N ILE A 53 -5.57 -5.78 2.02
CA ILE A 53 -5.47 -4.90 3.19
C ILE A 53 -6.73 -5.13 4.01
N ILE A 54 -6.55 -5.54 5.27
CA ILE A 54 -7.64 -5.81 6.21
C ILE A 54 -7.70 -4.62 7.17
N ILE A 55 -8.89 -4.07 7.41
CA ILE A 55 -9.10 -2.91 8.28
C ILE A 55 -10.12 -3.31 9.36
N ILE A 56 -9.72 -3.17 10.63
CA ILE A 56 -10.58 -3.36 11.80
C ILE A 56 -10.48 -2.09 12.64
N ASP A 57 -11.61 -1.40 12.81
CA ASP A 57 -11.69 -0.11 13.48
C ASP A 57 -10.64 0.89 12.99
N GLN A 58 -9.67 1.22 13.86
CA GLN A 58 -8.62 2.21 13.64
C GLN A 58 -7.29 1.58 13.21
N LYS A 59 -7.22 0.25 13.05
CA LYS A 59 -6.02 -0.50 12.68
C LYS A 59 -6.20 -1.15 11.31
N ALA A 60 -5.09 -1.38 10.62
CA ALA A 60 -5.07 -2.13 9.37
C ALA A 60 -3.80 -2.98 9.25
N VAL A 61 -3.87 -4.04 8.43
CA VAL A 61 -2.73 -4.93 8.16
C VAL A 61 -2.75 -5.45 6.72
N ILE A 62 -1.58 -5.79 6.18
CA ILE A 62 -1.44 -6.54 4.93
C ILE A 62 -1.71 -8.02 5.25
N GLY A 63 -2.77 -8.61 4.71
CA GLY A 63 -3.17 -9.99 4.97
C GLY A 63 -2.39 -11.04 4.18
N ARG A 64 -1.09 -10.80 3.96
CA ARG A 64 -0.13 -11.76 3.40
C ARG A 64 1.12 -11.81 4.30
N PRO A 65 1.33 -12.90 5.02
CA PRO A 65 0.51 -14.10 5.06
C PRO A 65 -0.81 -13.86 5.87
N PRO A 66 -1.85 -14.70 5.73
CA PRO A 66 -3.16 -14.45 6.32
C PRO A 66 -3.16 -14.35 7.86
N GLU A 67 -2.14 -14.89 8.52
CA GLU A 67 -1.94 -14.83 9.97
C GLU A 67 -1.71 -13.39 10.46
N ASN A 68 -1.29 -12.46 9.60
CA ASN A 68 -1.13 -11.04 9.96
C ASN A 68 -2.42 -10.41 10.51
N ILE A 69 -3.59 -11.01 10.27
CA ILE A 69 -4.85 -10.57 10.88
C ILE A 69 -4.77 -10.51 12.42
N TYR A 70 -3.96 -11.37 13.05
CA TYR A 70 -3.82 -11.42 14.51
C TYR A 70 -3.14 -10.18 15.08
N ASP A 71 -2.42 -9.39 14.27
CA ASP A 71 -1.76 -8.15 14.71
C ASP A 71 -2.76 -7.01 15.00
N ILE A 72 -3.98 -7.10 14.46
CA ILE A 72 -5.01 -6.06 14.55
C ILE A 72 -6.29 -6.49 15.27
N MET A 73 -6.34 -7.74 15.76
CA MET A 73 -7.42 -8.26 16.62
C MET A 73 -7.29 -7.79 18.07
#